data_AF-A0A6L8EN49-F1
#
_entry.id   AF-A0A6L8EN49-F1
#
_cell.length_a   1.000
_cell.length_b   1.000
_cell.length_c   1.000
_cell.angle_alpha   90.00
_cell.angle_beta   90.00
_cell.angle_gamma   90.00
#
_symmetry.space_group_name_H-M   'P 1'
#
loop_
_entity.id
_entity.type
_entity.pdbx_description
1 polymer ?
#
loop_
_entity_poly.entity_id
_entity_poly.type
_entity_poly.pdbx_seq_one_letter_code
_entity_poly.pdbx_strand_id
1 'polypeptide(L)'
;MEVSAITHRRNPILLAGMSGVPTTDNHVLKMIPMEASCYAMLKRKFAGIKRVHFHGAGGVGLMCVVAMKQYARNEARQVLATLLGSQGSKLAVVVDEDIDIHDMDKVMWAICTRAQAQKDVMILPNMTLWQLDPSAPDDGSYSVMGIDATRPFGEEFEKVALVPGVQNVPDF
;
A
#
# COMPACT_ATOMS: atom_id res chain seq x y z
N MET A 1 29.66 -19.66 -5.54
CA MET A 1 29.56 -20.35 -4.23
C MET A 1 30.08 -21.76 -4.44
N GLU A 2 31.08 -22.19 -3.66
CA GLU A 2 31.62 -23.56 -3.69
C GLU A 2 31.11 -24.31 -2.45
N VAL A 3 30.53 -25.49 -2.64
CA VAL A 3 29.89 -26.26 -1.56
C VAL A 3 30.77 -27.46 -1.21
N SER A 4 31.29 -27.50 0.02
CA SER A 4 32.17 -28.59 0.49
C SER A 4 31.42 -29.79 1.10
N ALA A 5 30.20 -29.59 1.62
CA ALA A 5 29.33 -30.66 2.12
C ALA A 5 27.86 -30.21 2.22
N ILE A 6 26.91 -31.16 2.24
CA ILE A 6 25.47 -30.95 2.46
C ILE A 6 24.96 -31.97 3.48
N THR A 7 24.15 -31.56 4.46
CA THR A 7 23.51 -32.45 5.44
C THR A 7 21.99 -32.26 5.44
N HIS A 8 21.22 -33.33 5.71
CA HIS A 8 19.76 -33.29 5.78
C HIS A 8 19.20 -34.43 6.64
N ARG A 9 17.92 -34.35 6.99
CA ARG A 9 17.18 -35.42 7.70
C ARG A 9 16.93 -36.64 6.79
N ARG A 10 16.68 -37.83 7.35
CA ARG A 10 16.50 -39.09 6.58
C ARG A 10 15.45 -39.04 5.45
N ASN A 11 14.37 -38.29 5.63
CA ASN A 11 13.38 -38.02 4.58
C ASN A 11 13.30 -36.49 4.36
N PRO A 12 14.17 -35.91 3.50
CA PRO A 12 14.25 -34.46 3.35
C PRO A 12 13.03 -33.90 2.62
N ILE A 13 12.62 -32.69 3.03
CA ILE A 13 11.64 -31.88 2.31
C ILE A 13 12.40 -30.66 1.79
N LEU A 14 12.41 -30.46 0.47
CA LEU A 14 12.99 -29.27 -0.15
C LEU A 14 11.91 -28.21 -0.27
N LEU A 15 11.99 -27.15 0.54
CA LEU A 15 11.15 -25.98 0.39
C LEU A 15 11.75 -25.09 -0.69
N ALA A 16 11.03 -24.88 -1.78
CA ALA A 16 11.38 -23.93 -2.83
C ALA A 16 10.37 -22.79 -2.82
N GLY A 17 10.86 -21.55 -2.85
CA GLY A 17 10.02 -20.37 -3.00
C GLY A 17 9.83 -20.03 -4.48
N MET A 18 8.63 -19.58 -4.86
CA MET A 18 8.35 -19.14 -6.22
C MET A 18 8.36 -17.62 -6.32
N SER A 19 9.06 -17.10 -7.33
CA SER A 19 9.05 -15.69 -7.67
C SER A 19 8.56 -15.54 -9.10
N GLY A 20 7.77 -14.51 -9.37
CA GLY A 20 7.12 -14.30 -10.66
C GLY A 20 6.14 -13.15 -10.61
N VAL A 21 5.18 -13.16 -11.54
CA VAL A 21 4.08 -12.18 -11.53
C VAL A 21 3.30 -12.34 -10.22
N PRO A 22 2.99 -11.24 -9.50
CA PRO A 22 2.21 -11.30 -8.28
C PRO A 22 0.83 -11.95 -8.50
N THR A 23 0.28 -12.68 -7.54
CA THR A 23 0.80 -12.92 -6.19
C THR A 23 1.41 -14.33 -6.07
N THR A 24 2.61 -14.40 -5.49
CA THR A 24 3.29 -15.67 -5.14
C THR A 24 3.57 -15.72 -3.63
N ASP A 25 4.03 -16.87 -3.12
CA ASP A 25 4.44 -17.06 -1.73
C ASP A 25 5.49 -16.03 -1.26
N ASN A 26 6.44 -15.66 -2.12
CA ASN A 26 7.42 -14.61 -1.83
C ASN A 26 6.76 -13.27 -1.45
N HIS A 27 5.70 -12.90 -2.19
CA HIS A 27 4.98 -11.65 -1.97
C HIS A 27 4.30 -11.67 -0.61
N VAL A 28 3.54 -12.72 -0.30
CA VAL A 28 2.83 -12.85 0.98
C VAL A 28 3.81 -12.85 2.16
N LEU A 29 4.93 -13.57 2.05
CA LEU A 29 5.93 -13.66 3.11
C LEU A 29 6.64 -12.33 3.39
N LYS A 30 6.80 -11.47 2.37
CA LYS A 30 7.35 -10.11 2.56
C LYS A 30 6.31 -9.11 3.05
N MET A 31 5.06 -9.28 2.62
CA MET A 31 3.98 -8.32 2.85
C MET A 31 3.69 -8.17 4.34
N ILE A 32 3.49 -9.27 5.04
CA ILE A 32 3.13 -9.28 6.47
C ILE A 32 4.14 -8.50 7.34
N PRO A 33 5.47 -8.76 7.30
CA PRO A 33 6.42 -8.02 8.12
C PRO A 33 6.56 -6.54 7.68
N MET A 34 6.42 -6.24 6.39
CA MET A 34 6.45 -4.86 5.89
C MET A 34 5.24 -4.06 6.38
N GLU A 35 4.04 -4.63 6.28
CA GLU A 35 2.80 -4.03 6.80
C GLU A 35 2.89 -3.79 8.30
N ALA A 36 3.33 -4.79 9.07
CA ALA A 36 3.48 -4.67 10.52
C ALA A 36 4.47 -3.54 10.90
N SER A 37 5.61 -3.47 10.22
CA SER A 37 6.63 -2.45 10.48
C SER A 37 6.14 -1.06 10.11
N CYS A 38 5.51 -0.92 8.94
CA CYS A 38 4.96 0.36 8.48
C CYS A 38 3.80 0.82 9.37
N TYR A 39 2.88 -0.08 9.72
CA TYR A 39 1.78 0.21 10.65
C TYR A 39 2.32 0.70 12.00
N ALA A 40 3.28 -0.01 12.60
CA ALA A 40 3.88 0.40 13.87
C ALA A 40 4.56 1.77 13.76
N MET A 41 5.25 2.05 12.66
CA MET A 41 5.87 3.34 12.41
C MET A 41 4.85 4.47 12.30
N LEU A 42 3.83 4.32 11.46
CA LEU A 42 2.81 5.35 11.25
C LEU A 42 2.01 5.58 12.53
N LYS A 43 1.63 4.51 13.24
CA LYS A 43 0.81 4.57 14.45
C LYS A 43 1.48 5.32 15.60
N ARG A 44 2.82 5.36 15.65
CA ARG A 44 3.57 6.18 16.62
C ARG A 44 3.36 7.67 16.43
N LYS A 45 3.09 8.13 15.20
CA LYS A 45 2.92 9.55 14.86
C LYS A 45 1.45 9.93 14.64
N PHE A 46 0.66 9.03 14.08
CA PHE A 46 -0.72 9.27 13.64
C PHE A 46 -1.65 8.28 14.34
N ALA A 47 -2.47 8.78 15.29
CA ALA A 47 -3.42 7.94 16.02
C ALA A 47 -4.52 7.35 15.11
N GLY A 48 -4.79 8.01 13.97
CA GLY A 48 -5.84 7.68 13.01
C GLY A 48 -5.64 6.40 12.19
N ILE A 49 -4.42 5.85 12.14
CA ILE A 49 -4.09 4.72 11.25
C ILE A 49 -4.87 3.47 11.65
N LYS A 50 -5.59 2.87 10.70
CA LYS A 50 -6.40 1.67 10.94
C LYS A 50 -5.77 0.43 10.35
N ARG A 51 -5.35 0.52 9.08
CA ARG A 51 -4.79 -0.61 8.33
C ARG A 51 -3.75 -0.09 7.35
N VAL A 52 -2.76 -0.93 7.07
CA VAL A 52 -1.72 -0.70 6.06
C VAL A 52 -1.66 -1.95 5.21
N HIS A 53 -1.62 -1.78 3.89
CA HIS A 53 -1.52 -2.88 2.95
C HIS A 53 -0.46 -2.60 1.89
N PHE A 54 0.48 -3.54 1.73
CA PHE A 54 1.43 -3.53 0.62
C PHE A 54 0.91 -4.44 -0.49
N HIS A 55 0.30 -3.85 -1.51
CA HIS A 55 -0.43 -4.61 -2.52
C HIS A 55 0.52 -5.43 -3.42
N GLY A 56 0.12 -6.66 -3.75
CA GLY A 56 0.89 -7.58 -4.57
C GLY A 56 1.30 -7.01 -5.92
N ALA A 57 0.43 -6.23 -6.58
CA ALA A 57 0.71 -5.57 -7.86
C ALA A 57 1.96 -4.66 -7.83
N GLY A 58 2.34 -4.14 -6.66
CA GLY A 58 3.57 -3.36 -6.48
C GLY A 58 4.80 -4.20 -6.15
N GLY A 59 4.76 -5.53 -6.34
CA GLY A 59 5.82 -6.43 -5.88
C GLY A 59 6.05 -6.34 -4.36
N VAL A 60 5.03 -5.90 -3.61
CA VAL A 60 5.02 -5.71 -2.14
C VAL A 60 5.90 -4.56 -1.62
N GLY A 61 6.69 -3.90 -2.48
CA GLY A 61 7.49 -2.72 -2.09
C GLY A 61 7.02 -1.40 -2.72
N LEU A 62 6.55 -1.45 -3.96
CA LEU A 62 6.32 -0.24 -4.77
C LEU A 62 4.96 0.41 -4.50
N MET A 63 3.96 -0.33 -4.00
CA MET A 63 2.62 0.19 -3.74
C MET A 63 2.21 -0.04 -2.29
N CYS A 64 1.79 1.03 -1.61
CA CYS A 64 1.26 0.99 -0.26
C CYS A 64 -0.08 1.72 -0.18
N VAL A 65 -1.07 1.08 0.44
CA VAL A 65 -2.39 1.66 0.71
C VAL A 65 -2.61 1.73 2.22
N VAL A 66 -3.06 2.88 2.72
CA VAL A 66 -3.30 3.10 4.15
C VAL A 66 -4.73 3.55 4.37
N ALA A 67 -5.46 2.83 5.21
CA ALA A 67 -6.75 3.26 5.72
C ALA A 67 -6.56 4.04 7.02
N MET A 68 -7.16 5.23 7.11
CA MET A 68 -7.07 6.06 8.31
C MET A 68 -8.37 6.79 8.63
N LYS A 69 -8.48 7.21 9.89
CA LYS A 69 -9.42 8.23 10.34
C LYS A 69 -8.65 9.54 10.56
N GLN A 70 -8.98 10.60 9.84
CA GLN A 70 -8.37 11.91 10.06
C GLN A 70 -8.93 12.55 11.34
N TYR A 71 -8.06 13.11 12.15
CA TYR A 71 -8.36 13.93 13.33
C TYR A 71 -7.97 15.39 13.15
N ALA A 72 -7.19 15.70 12.12
CA ALA A 72 -6.83 17.06 11.73
C ALA A 72 -6.84 17.22 10.20
N ARG A 73 -7.03 18.46 9.73
CA ARG A 73 -6.92 18.79 8.31
C ARG A 73 -5.52 18.46 7.79
N ASN A 74 -5.45 17.87 6.60
CA ASN A 74 -4.21 17.48 5.91
C ASN A 74 -3.40 16.37 6.61
N GLU A 75 -3.98 15.61 7.55
CA GLU A 75 -3.28 14.50 8.20
C GLU A 75 -2.91 13.41 7.18
N ALA A 76 -3.81 13.09 6.24
CA ALA A 76 -3.54 12.15 5.15
C ALA A 76 -2.34 12.58 4.29
N ARG A 77 -2.21 13.87 3.98
CA ARG A 77 -1.05 14.43 3.27
C ARG A 77 0.27 14.22 4.03
N GLN A 78 0.26 14.29 5.37
CA GLN A 78 1.44 14.03 6.19
C GLN A 78 1.80 12.53 6.24
N VAL A 79 0.78 11.65 6.22
CA VAL A 79 0.98 10.21 6.09
C VAL A 79 1.64 9.89 4.75
N LEU A 80 1.13 10.46 3.64
CA LEU A 80 1.73 10.30 2.31
C LEU A 80 3.21 10.73 2.30
N ALA A 81 3.52 11.94 2.77
CA ALA A 81 4.90 12.41 2.83
C ALA A 81 5.81 11.49 3.66
N THR A 82 5.28 10.90 4.73
CA THR A 82 6.02 9.93 5.56
C THR A 82 6.28 8.64 4.77
N LEU A 83 5.28 8.09 4.09
CA LEU A 83 5.41 6.87 3.28
C LEU A 83 6.42 7.04 2.15
N LEU A 84 6.26 8.11 1.36
CA LEU A 84 7.09 8.40 0.21
C LEU A 84 8.54 8.71 0.60
N GLY A 85 8.76 9.32 1.77
CA GLY A 85 10.09 9.66 2.25
C GLY A 85 10.83 8.56 3.01
N SER A 86 10.13 7.64 3.68
CA SER A 86 10.76 6.70 4.63
C SER A 86 10.62 5.21 4.29
N GLN A 87 9.61 4.82 3.52
CA GLN A 87 9.33 3.40 3.23
C GLN A 87 9.71 2.99 1.80
N GLY A 88 10.03 3.97 0.93
CA GLY A 88 10.43 3.70 -0.45
C GLY A 88 9.30 3.10 -1.29
N SER A 89 8.05 3.47 -1.03
CA SER A 89 6.94 3.17 -1.94
C SER A 89 6.94 4.15 -3.10
N LYS A 90 6.82 3.63 -4.32
CA LYS A 90 6.69 4.43 -5.53
C LYS A 90 5.30 5.08 -5.63
N LEU A 91 4.28 4.34 -5.22
CA LEU A 91 2.90 4.78 -5.16
C LEU A 91 2.37 4.57 -3.74
N ALA A 92 1.90 5.63 -3.11
CA ALA A 92 1.20 5.59 -1.84
C ALA A 92 -0.23 6.11 -1.99
N VAL A 93 -1.21 5.44 -1.40
CA VAL A 93 -2.60 5.88 -1.40
C VAL A 93 -3.10 5.90 0.04
N VAL A 94 -3.76 6.99 0.44
CA VAL A 94 -4.42 7.09 1.75
C VAL A 94 -5.92 7.19 1.52
N VAL A 95 -6.68 6.32 2.18
CA VAL A 95 -8.15 6.24 2.11
C VAL A 95 -8.75 6.33 3.51
N ASP A 96 -10.04 6.63 3.59
CA ASP A 96 -10.76 6.60 4.87
C ASP A 96 -10.91 5.18 5.42
N GLU A 97 -11.20 5.08 6.73
CA GLU A 97 -11.38 3.82 7.45
C GLU A 97 -12.51 2.91 6.92
N ASP A 98 -13.46 3.47 6.15
CA ASP A 98 -14.58 2.75 5.55
C ASP A 98 -14.22 1.99 4.27
N ILE A 99 -13.04 2.27 3.69
CA ILE A 99 -12.55 1.57 2.50
C ILE A 99 -11.83 0.30 2.91
N ASP A 100 -12.20 -0.82 2.29
CA ASP A 100 -11.42 -2.05 2.42
C ASP A 100 -10.20 -2.01 1.51
N ILE A 101 -9.01 -1.93 2.11
CA ILE A 101 -7.75 -1.75 1.38
C ILE A 101 -7.19 -3.03 0.76
N HIS A 102 -7.81 -4.17 1.01
CA HIS A 102 -7.51 -5.44 0.35
C HIS A 102 -8.31 -5.65 -0.93
N ASP A 103 -9.35 -4.84 -1.15
CA ASP A 103 -10.15 -4.80 -2.38
C ASP A 103 -9.73 -3.58 -3.20
N MET A 104 -8.97 -3.83 -4.27
CA MET A 104 -8.47 -2.75 -5.12
C MET A 104 -9.58 -2.02 -5.87
N ASP A 105 -10.74 -2.63 -6.13
CA ASP A 105 -11.85 -1.92 -6.76
C ASP A 105 -12.42 -0.86 -5.81
N LYS A 106 -12.44 -1.15 -4.50
CA LYS A 106 -12.84 -0.17 -3.47
C LYS A 106 -11.82 0.95 -3.32
N VAL A 107 -10.53 0.64 -3.40
CA VAL A 107 -9.46 1.64 -3.38
C VAL A 107 -9.55 2.54 -4.61
N MET A 108 -9.71 1.96 -5.80
CA MET A 108 -9.88 2.72 -7.04
C MET A 108 -11.15 3.57 -7.02
N TRP A 109 -12.26 3.04 -6.50
CA TRP A 109 -13.49 3.80 -6.30
C TRP A 109 -13.27 5.01 -5.39
N ALA A 110 -12.53 4.87 -4.28
CA ALA A 110 -12.19 5.97 -3.40
C ALA A 110 -11.36 7.04 -4.12
N ILE A 111 -10.34 6.64 -4.89
CA ILE A 111 -9.54 7.56 -5.71
C ILE A 111 -10.44 8.34 -6.69
N CYS A 112 -11.30 7.64 -7.43
CA CYS A 112 -12.17 8.26 -8.43
C CYS A 112 -13.22 9.21 -7.85
N THR A 113 -13.67 8.98 -6.62
CA THR A 113 -14.81 9.72 -6.03
C THR A 113 -14.42 10.75 -4.98
N ARG A 114 -13.23 10.63 -4.37
CA ARG A 114 -12.81 11.47 -3.22
C ARG A 114 -11.62 12.35 -3.55
N ALA A 115 -10.82 12.04 -4.57
CA ALA A 115 -9.62 12.79 -4.91
C ALA A 115 -9.85 13.78 -6.07
N GLN A 116 -9.29 14.98 -5.94
CA GLN A 116 -9.13 15.97 -7.01
C GLN A 116 -7.66 16.05 -7.41
N ALA A 117 -7.34 15.68 -8.65
CA ALA A 117 -5.96 15.47 -9.12
C ALA A 117 -4.99 16.61 -8.75
N GLN A 118 -5.38 17.87 -8.95
CA GLN A 118 -4.50 19.01 -8.65
C GLN A 118 -4.22 19.20 -7.15
N LYS A 119 -5.18 18.88 -6.29
CA LYS A 119 -5.12 19.17 -4.85
C LYS A 119 -4.56 17.97 -4.07
N ASP A 120 -5.00 16.79 -4.45
CA ASP A 120 -4.90 15.57 -3.64
C ASP A 120 -3.84 14.61 -4.15
N VAL A 121 -3.23 14.89 -5.32
CA VAL A 121 -2.04 14.17 -5.80
C VAL A 121 -0.78 14.93 -5.39
N MET A 122 0.17 14.20 -4.82
CA MET A 122 1.51 14.65 -4.49
C MET A 122 2.51 13.92 -5.39
N ILE A 123 3.37 14.65 -6.09
CA ILE A 123 4.49 14.07 -6.84
C ILE A 123 5.78 14.61 -6.23
N LEU A 124 6.67 13.71 -5.83
CA LEU A 124 7.99 14.07 -5.31
C LEU A 124 9.06 13.57 -6.28
N PRO A 125 9.80 14.48 -6.95
CA PRO A 125 10.91 14.11 -7.82
C PRO A 125 12.17 13.83 -6.99
N ASN A 126 13.16 13.17 -7.62
CA ASN A 126 14.51 12.97 -7.09
C ASN A 126 14.55 12.23 -5.75
N MET A 127 13.67 11.24 -5.59
CA MET A 127 13.61 10.37 -4.42
C MET A 127 14.46 9.12 -4.63
N THR A 128 14.86 8.48 -3.54
CA THR A 128 15.55 7.18 -3.57
C THR A 128 14.54 6.06 -3.33
N LEU A 129 14.51 5.05 -4.21
CA LEU A 129 13.64 3.87 -4.11
C LEU A 129 14.45 2.58 -4.18
N TRP A 130 13.71 1.45 -4.16
CA TRP A 130 14.24 0.12 -4.40
C TRP A 130 14.95 0.01 -5.75
N GLN A 131 16.19 -0.48 -5.74
CA GLN A 131 17.02 -0.68 -6.94
C GLN A 131 16.42 -1.69 -7.95
N LEU A 132 15.39 -2.44 -7.57
CA LEU A 132 14.74 -3.46 -8.40
C LEU A 132 13.48 -2.94 -9.12
N ASP A 133 13.20 -1.63 -9.08
CA ASP A 133 12.14 -1.04 -9.90
C ASP A 133 12.54 -1.07 -11.39
N PRO A 134 11.81 -1.80 -12.25
CA PRO A 134 12.18 -1.95 -13.66
C PRO A 134 12.06 -0.65 -14.47
N SER A 135 11.41 0.40 -13.94
CA SER A 135 11.36 1.71 -14.59
C SER A 135 12.34 2.72 -13.98
N ALA A 136 13.28 2.27 -13.14
CA ALA A 136 14.31 3.12 -12.57
C ALA A 136 15.07 3.88 -13.67
N PRO A 137 15.23 5.22 -13.54
CA PRO A 137 16.13 5.96 -14.41
C PRO A 137 17.60 5.58 -14.15
N ASP A 138 18.46 5.78 -15.15
CA ASP A 138 19.89 5.44 -15.07
C ASP A 138 20.63 6.21 -13.96
N ASP A 139 20.15 7.40 -13.61
CA ASP A 139 20.73 8.25 -12.56
C ASP A 139 20.28 7.84 -11.13
N GLY A 140 19.40 6.85 -11.02
CA GLY A 140 18.87 6.36 -9.74
C GLY A 140 17.92 7.33 -9.03
N SER A 141 17.48 8.41 -9.68
CA SER A 141 16.58 9.43 -9.14
C SER A 141 15.14 9.13 -9.52
N TYR A 142 14.35 8.64 -8.56
CA TYR A 142 12.98 8.22 -8.80
C TYR A 142 11.99 9.37 -8.65
N SER A 143 10.88 9.29 -9.37
CA SER A 143 9.68 10.08 -9.10
C SER A 143 8.65 9.19 -8.41
N VAL A 144 8.11 9.68 -7.29
CA VAL A 144 7.12 8.95 -6.48
C VAL A 144 5.82 9.74 -6.39
N MET A 145 4.72 9.02 -6.20
CA MET A 145 3.37 9.58 -6.21
C MET A 145 2.60 9.18 -4.95
N GLY A 146 1.98 10.18 -4.31
CA GLY A 146 1.01 10.01 -3.26
C GLY A 146 -0.38 10.46 -3.71
N ILE A 147 -1.42 9.73 -3.34
CA ILE A 147 -2.82 10.09 -3.61
C ILE A 147 -3.59 10.13 -2.30
N ASP A 148 -4.12 11.29 -1.97
CA ASP A 148 -5.08 11.48 -0.89
C ASP A 148 -6.49 11.19 -1.43
N ALA A 149 -7.01 10.01 -1.12
CA ALA A 149 -8.35 9.58 -1.48
C ALA A 149 -9.27 9.56 -0.24
N THR A 150 -9.02 10.47 0.71
CA THR A 150 -9.89 10.68 1.88
C THR A 150 -10.95 11.73 1.60
N ARG A 151 -12.04 11.71 2.37
CA ARG A 151 -13.05 12.77 2.34
C ARG A 151 -12.46 14.10 2.84
N PRO A 152 -12.94 15.25 2.35
CA PRO A 152 -12.54 16.56 2.86
C PRO A 152 -12.76 16.66 4.38
N PHE A 153 -11.72 17.07 5.11
CA PHE A 153 -11.76 17.06 6.57
C PHE A 153 -12.71 18.12 7.13
N GLY A 154 -13.67 17.68 7.95
CA GLY A 154 -14.60 18.56 8.66
C GLY A 154 -15.73 19.13 7.80
N GLU A 155 -15.90 18.61 6.59
CA GLU A 155 -16.94 19.02 5.65
C GLU A 155 -17.93 17.86 5.47
N GLU A 156 -19.20 18.18 5.16
CA GLU A 156 -20.16 17.15 4.79
C GLU A 156 -19.75 16.53 3.44
N PHE A 157 -19.82 15.21 3.36
CA PHE A 157 -19.54 14.46 2.15
C PHE A 157 -20.63 13.41 1.96
N GLU A 158 -21.01 13.19 0.71
CA GLU A 158 -22.10 12.27 0.37
C GLU A 158 -21.82 10.87 0.94
N LYS A 159 -22.85 10.30 1.56
CA LYS A 159 -22.75 8.96 2.12
C LYS A 159 -22.60 7.94 0.99
N VAL A 160 -21.86 6.88 1.28
CA VAL A 160 -21.77 5.72 0.38
C VAL A 160 -23.20 5.20 0.16
N ALA A 161 -23.68 5.23 -1.07
CA ALA A 161 -24.95 4.61 -1.42
C ALA A 161 -24.77 3.09 -1.38
N LEU A 162 -25.37 2.45 -0.38
CA LEU A 162 -25.43 1.00 -0.27
C LEU A 162 -26.78 0.54 -0.80
N VAL A 163 -26.77 -0.47 -1.66
CA VAL A 163 -28.01 -1.12 -2.13
C VAL A 163 -28.49 -2.08 -1.04
N PRO A 164 -29.64 -1.83 -0.38
CA PRO A 164 -30.10 -2.69 0.70
C PRO A 164 -30.38 -4.11 0.18
N GLY A 165 -29.81 -5.11 0.86
CA GLY A 165 -30.04 -6.52 0.54
C GLY A 165 -29.19 -7.06 -0.62
N VAL A 166 -28.24 -6.28 -1.16
CA VAL A 166 -27.32 -6.72 -2.22
C VAL A 166 -26.55 -7.98 -1.83
N GLN A 167 -26.19 -8.10 -0.55
CA GLN A 167 -25.54 -9.28 0.04
C GLN A 167 -26.37 -10.57 -0.01
N ASN A 168 -27.68 -10.49 -0.30
CA ASN A 168 -28.57 -11.63 -0.44
C ASN A 168 -28.76 -12.04 -1.90
N VAL A 169 -28.20 -11.30 -2.85
CA VAL A 169 -28.25 -11.61 -4.27
C VAL A 169 -27.04 -12.48 -4.60
N PRO A 170 -27.24 -13.75 -5.02
CA PRO A 170 -26.13 -14.57 -5.49
C PRO A 170 -25.45 -13.86 -6.66
N ASP A 171 -24.12 -13.86 -6.66
CA ASP A 171 -23.27 -13.25 -7.70
C ASP A 171 -23.14 -11.71 -7.68
N PHE A 172 -23.51 -11.05 -6.57
CA PHE A 172 -23.28 -9.62 -6.31
C PHE A 172 -22.36 -9.35 -5.11
#